data_AF-A0AAC8ZWP2-F1
#
_entry.id   AF-A0AAC8ZWP2-F1
#
_cell.length_a   1.000
_cell.length_b   1.000
_cell.length_c   1.000
_cell.angle_alpha   90.00
_cell.angle_beta   90.00
_cell.angle_gamma   90.00
#
_symmetry.space_group_name_H-M   'P 1'
#
loop_
_entity.id
_entity.type
_entity.pdbx_description
1 polymer ?
#
loop_
_entity_poly.entity_id
_entity_poly.type
_entity_poly.pdbx_seq_one_letter_code
_entity_poly.pdbx_strand_id
1 'polypeptide(L)'
;MAGVVAAALCAAAASAGSPARAAEGIPTEVLRVCADASLLPFSNDRGEGFENRIARLIADELKLPLTFTWWPQTIGFVRNTLRTRQCDLVMGTAVGEELMQNTNPYYRSTYALIYRKDSGITAKTLADPSLQGARIGVVARTPPSEAMLRHGLTNLEPYQLDTDTRAHHPAQQAVEDVAAARTDAAILWGPIAGYFAARQPVPLAVVPLRDEPGTSPFQYMISMGIRPDEPDWRHWLNGFIVRRQGDIDRILTEYHVPLAEADGTIRAAVPEPDGYRMADYRSPTPPSLGSAGTVGPADVERLAKAGAVLIDVLPTPPKPDGLSAQSRWVPPPHRSLPGAHWLPNVGYGALSAEQEAYFRTNLEALTGGDRKRPLVVFCQPDCWMSWNAAKRAMAMGYQAVNWYPAGTDGWTASGRELVTVEPEPRPEPRAAN
;
A
#
# COMPACT_ATOMS: atom_id res chain seq x y z
N MET A 1 47.50 71.19 -37.12
CA MET A 1 46.60 70.72 -38.18
C MET A 1 46.75 69.21 -38.29
N ALA A 2 45.62 68.49 -38.25
CA ALA A 2 45.38 67.07 -38.61
C ALA A 2 46.30 66.00 -37.95
N GLY A 3 45.83 64.98 -37.24
CA GLY A 3 44.54 64.28 -37.29
C GLY A 3 44.78 62.86 -37.79
N VAL A 4 44.62 61.85 -36.95
CA VAL A 4 44.35 60.46 -37.37
C VAL A 4 43.34 59.86 -36.37
N VAL A 5 42.20 59.46 -36.94
CA VAL A 5 41.02 58.91 -36.27
C VAL A 5 41.24 57.41 -36.01
N ALA A 6 41.00 56.98 -34.78
CA ALA A 6 40.94 55.58 -34.37
C ALA A 6 39.59 54.96 -34.77
N ALA A 7 39.63 53.91 -35.59
CA ALA A 7 38.48 53.08 -35.90
C ALA A 7 38.33 51.96 -34.87
N ALA A 8 37.20 51.97 -34.15
CA ALA A 8 36.82 50.94 -33.20
C ALA A 8 36.29 49.69 -33.93
N LEU A 9 36.89 48.53 -33.70
CA LEU A 9 36.28 47.23 -33.99
C LEU A 9 35.52 46.75 -32.74
N CYS A 10 34.19 46.76 -32.82
CA CYS A 10 33.32 46.07 -31.87
C CYS A 10 33.48 44.55 -32.05
N ALA A 11 34.23 43.90 -31.16
CA ALA A 11 34.15 42.47 -30.97
C ALA A 11 32.91 42.16 -30.10
N ALA A 12 31.89 41.59 -30.72
CA ALA A 12 30.74 41.05 -30.02
C ALA A 12 31.19 39.89 -29.11
N ALA A 13 31.21 40.13 -27.81
CA ALA A 13 31.34 39.06 -26.83
C ALA A 13 30.06 38.23 -26.85
N ALA A 14 30.10 37.09 -27.54
CA ALA A 14 29.11 36.04 -27.34
C ALA A 14 29.21 35.58 -25.89
N SER A 15 28.20 35.92 -25.09
CA SER A 15 28.01 35.39 -23.74
C SER A 15 27.81 33.88 -23.85
N ALA A 16 28.90 33.13 -23.67
CA ALA A 16 28.83 31.72 -23.36
C ALA A 16 28.07 31.59 -22.03
N GLY A 17 26.77 31.29 -22.10
CA GLY A 17 25.98 30.91 -20.94
C GLY A 17 26.65 29.69 -20.29
N SER A 18 27.01 29.81 -19.02
CA SER A 18 27.55 28.71 -18.22
C SER A 18 26.62 27.50 -18.30
N PRO A 19 27.10 26.28 -18.61
CA PRO A 19 26.29 25.07 -18.58
C PRO A 19 26.15 24.55 -17.14
N ALA A 20 25.73 25.43 -16.22
CA ALA A 20 25.54 25.12 -14.81
C ALA A 20 24.07 25.27 -14.43
N ARG A 21 23.21 24.44 -15.04
CA ARG A 21 21.82 24.21 -14.58
C ARG A 21 21.17 22.93 -15.12
N ALA A 22 21.98 21.98 -15.59
CA ALA A 22 21.47 20.67 -15.98
C ALA A 22 21.49 19.74 -14.76
N ALA A 23 20.31 19.30 -14.34
CA ALA A 23 20.02 18.31 -13.28
C ALA A 23 20.01 18.80 -11.82
N GLU A 24 19.15 19.77 -11.54
CA GLU A 24 18.51 20.01 -10.23
C GLU A 24 17.01 20.23 -10.51
N GLY A 25 16.19 19.18 -10.41
CA GLY A 25 14.78 19.30 -10.72
C GLY A 25 14.04 17.97 -10.69
N ILE A 26 12.71 18.07 -10.64
CA ILE A 26 11.80 16.94 -10.83
C ILE A 26 12.16 16.24 -12.15
N PRO A 27 12.27 14.90 -12.19
CA PRO A 27 12.56 14.19 -13.44
C PRO A 27 11.60 14.61 -14.56
N THR A 28 12.10 14.76 -15.80
CA THR A 28 11.30 15.21 -16.95
C THR A 28 11.20 14.20 -18.09
N GLU A 29 12.05 13.17 -18.10
CA GLU A 29 12.11 12.18 -19.19
C GLU A 29 11.87 10.75 -18.70
N VAL A 30 12.42 10.39 -17.54
CA VAL A 30 12.31 9.06 -16.93
C VAL A 30 12.49 9.18 -15.43
N LEU A 31 11.68 8.47 -14.65
CA LEU A 31 11.91 8.28 -13.22
C LEU A 31 12.89 7.11 -13.03
N ARG A 32 14.09 7.40 -12.53
CA ARG A 32 15.11 6.39 -12.26
C ARG A 32 15.18 6.08 -10.77
N VAL A 33 14.92 4.85 -10.38
CA VAL A 33 14.87 4.44 -8.97
C VAL A 33 16.03 3.50 -8.66
N CYS A 34 16.79 3.80 -7.60
CA CYS A 34 17.79 2.87 -7.08
C CYS A 34 17.05 1.79 -6.27
N ALA A 35 17.27 0.52 -6.61
CA ALA A 35 16.57 -0.58 -5.96
C ALA A 35 17.43 -1.84 -5.94
N ASP A 36 17.06 -2.79 -5.09
CA ASP A 36 17.67 -4.11 -5.05
C ASP A 36 16.86 -5.07 -5.94
N ALA A 37 17.55 -5.85 -6.77
CA ALA A 37 16.90 -6.78 -7.70
C ALA A 37 16.35 -8.04 -7.00
N SER A 38 16.68 -8.27 -5.73
CA SER A 38 16.44 -9.54 -5.04
C SER A 38 16.11 -9.33 -3.55
N LEU A 39 15.32 -8.31 -3.22
CA LEU A 39 15.01 -7.94 -1.83
C LEU A 39 13.51 -7.83 -1.59
N LEU A 40 12.78 -8.90 -1.87
CA LEU A 40 11.38 -8.98 -1.45
C LEU A 40 11.30 -8.90 0.09
N PRO A 41 10.28 -8.24 0.64
CA PRO A 41 9.12 -7.66 -0.05
C PRO A 41 9.30 -6.26 -0.65
N PHE A 42 10.47 -5.64 -0.48
CA PHE A 42 10.72 -4.26 -0.89
C PHE A 42 10.73 -4.13 -2.41
N SER A 43 11.68 -4.81 -3.07
CA SER A 43 11.84 -4.75 -4.51
C SER A 43 12.46 -6.02 -5.11
N ASN A 44 12.14 -6.28 -6.38
CA ASN A 44 12.90 -7.19 -7.23
C ASN A 44 12.84 -6.81 -8.71
N ASP A 45 13.66 -7.46 -9.53
CA ASP A 45 13.75 -7.22 -10.98
C ASP A 45 12.49 -7.60 -11.77
N ARG A 46 11.61 -8.41 -11.18
CA ARG A 46 10.27 -8.73 -11.72
C ARG A 46 9.20 -7.68 -11.35
N GLY A 47 9.53 -6.72 -10.51
CA GLY A 47 8.61 -5.65 -10.11
C GLY A 47 7.50 -6.09 -9.14
N GLU A 48 7.74 -7.17 -8.39
CA GLU A 48 6.78 -7.81 -7.47
C GLU A 48 6.79 -7.18 -6.07
N GLY A 49 7.76 -6.31 -5.75
CA GLY A 49 7.88 -5.69 -4.44
C GLY A 49 6.96 -4.48 -4.23
N PHE A 50 6.66 -4.14 -2.98
CA PHE A 50 5.82 -2.99 -2.66
C PHE A 50 6.48 -1.66 -3.04
N GLU A 51 7.81 -1.54 -2.92
CA GLU A 51 8.53 -0.34 -3.34
C GLU A 51 8.52 -0.22 -4.87
N ASN A 52 8.52 -1.34 -5.61
CA ASN A 52 8.31 -1.30 -7.06
C ASN A 52 6.93 -0.74 -7.41
N ARG A 53 5.88 -1.11 -6.64
CA ARG A 53 4.52 -0.63 -6.84
C ARG A 53 4.37 0.85 -6.49
N ILE A 54 4.98 1.31 -5.39
CA ILE A 54 4.96 2.74 -5.02
C ILE A 54 5.77 3.56 -6.03
N ALA A 55 6.93 3.07 -6.49
CA ALA A 55 7.70 3.72 -7.55
C ALA A 55 6.88 3.88 -8.85
N ARG A 56 6.06 2.88 -9.20
CA ARG A 56 5.14 2.96 -10.34
C ARG A 56 4.06 4.02 -10.15
N LEU A 57 3.50 4.15 -8.95
CA LEU A 57 2.56 5.24 -8.64
C LEU A 57 3.19 6.63 -8.84
N ILE A 58 4.45 6.80 -8.44
CA ILE A 58 5.19 8.06 -8.65
C ILE A 58 5.35 8.34 -10.15
N ALA A 59 5.80 7.32 -10.91
CA ALA A 59 6.00 7.44 -12.35
C ALA A 59 4.70 7.76 -13.10
N ASP A 60 3.60 7.11 -12.73
CA ASP A 60 2.27 7.34 -13.29
C ASP A 60 1.79 8.78 -13.03
N GLU A 61 2.04 9.32 -11.84
CA GLU A 61 1.68 10.70 -11.48
C GLU A 61 2.54 11.74 -12.21
N LEU A 62 3.83 11.43 -12.43
CA LEU A 62 4.72 12.24 -13.27
C LEU A 62 4.42 12.10 -14.76
N LYS A 63 3.67 11.08 -15.17
CA LYS A 63 3.47 10.66 -16.56
C LYS A 63 4.79 10.35 -17.26
N LEU A 64 5.72 9.70 -16.55
CA LEU A 64 7.03 9.33 -17.05
C LEU A 64 7.22 7.81 -17.07
N PRO A 65 8.05 7.29 -17.99
CA PRO A 65 8.60 5.95 -17.87
C PRO A 65 9.30 5.74 -16.52
N LEU A 66 9.24 4.50 -16.01
CA LEU A 66 9.95 4.07 -14.80
C LEU A 66 11.10 3.13 -15.19
N THR A 67 12.29 3.40 -14.70
CA THR A 67 13.44 2.48 -14.79
C THR A 67 14.08 2.27 -13.43
N PHE A 68 14.71 1.11 -13.25
CA PHE A 68 15.42 0.77 -12.02
C PHE A 68 16.92 0.63 -12.29
N THR A 69 17.71 1.15 -11.34
CA THR A 69 19.15 0.90 -11.23
C THR A 69 19.34 -0.14 -10.15
N TRP A 70 19.59 -1.37 -10.57
CA TRP A 70 19.69 -2.52 -9.68
C TRP A 70 21.05 -2.61 -9.00
N TRP A 71 21.06 -2.58 -7.67
CA TRP A 71 22.26 -2.77 -6.85
C TRP A 71 21.89 -3.42 -5.51
N PRO A 72 22.62 -4.44 -5.02
CA PRO A 72 22.34 -5.04 -3.72
C PRO A 72 22.38 -4.00 -2.60
N GLN A 73 21.38 -3.98 -1.71
CA GLN A 73 21.27 -2.98 -0.64
C GLN A 73 22.23 -3.29 0.52
N THR A 74 23.53 -3.33 0.22
CA THR A 74 24.64 -3.55 1.13
C THR A 74 25.47 -2.28 1.29
N ILE A 75 26.56 -2.37 2.06
CA ILE A 75 27.54 -1.29 2.22
C ILE A 75 27.96 -0.76 0.84
N GLY A 76 27.74 0.54 0.63
CA GLY A 76 28.08 1.23 -0.62
C GLY A 76 26.93 1.39 -1.61
N PHE A 77 25.71 0.89 -1.34
CA PHE A 77 24.52 1.08 -2.19
C PHE A 77 24.34 2.54 -2.63
N VAL A 78 24.20 3.47 -1.67
CA VAL A 78 23.98 4.90 -1.95
C VAL A 78 25.16 5.53 -2.71
N ARG A 79 26.39 5.17 -2.32
CA ARG A 79 27.62 5.67 -2.94
C ARG A 79 27.72 5.23 -4.40
N ASN A 80 27.37 4.00 -4.72
CA ASN A 80 27.52 3.43 -6.06
C ASN A 80 26.32 3.71 -6.97
N THR A 81 25.16 4.13 -6.43
CA THR A 81 23.93 4.37 -7.21
C THR A 81 23.51 5.86 -7.21
N LEU A 82 22.88 6.31 -6.12
CA LEU A 82 22.29 7.65 -6.01
C LEU A 82 23.34 8.77 -6.14
N ARG A 83 24.49 8.62 -5.48
CA ARG A 83 25.58 9.62 -5.50
C ARG A 83 26.32 9.68 -6.84
N THR A 84 26.35 8.58 -7.61
CA THR A 84 26.90 8.56 -8.97
C THR A 84 25.87 8.97 -10.02
N ARG A 85 24.68 9.44 -9.61
CA ARG A 85 23.58 9.90 -10.47
C ARG A 85 23.07 8.83 -11.45
N GLN A 86 23.24 7.55 -11.12
CA GLN A 86 22.65 6.45 -11.90
C GLN A 86 21.13 6.35 -11.73
N CYS A 87 20.59 6.95 -10.67
CA CYS A 87 19.16 7.00 -10.32
C CYS A 87 18.90 8.25 -9.49
N ASP A 88 17.64 8.62 -9.29
CA ASP A 88 17.17 9.88 -8.69
C ASP A 88 16.41 9.71 -7.38
N LEU A 89 16.09 8.47 -7.01
CA LEU A 89 15.23 8.17 -5.88
C LEU A 89 15.60 6.81 -5.26
N VAL A 90 15.68 6.77 -3.94
CA VAL A 90 15.68 5.55 -3.13
C VAL A 90 14.32 5.47 -2.44
N MET A 91 13.61 4.36 -2.58
CA MET A 91 12.22 4.25 -2.12
C MET A 91 12.08 4.20 -0.59
N GLY A 92 13.00 3.51 0.10
CA GLY A 92 12.92 3.30 1.54
C GLY A 92 14.24 3.55 2.24
N THR A 93 14.23 4.49 3.19
CA THR A 93 15.30 4.69 4.15
C THR A 93 14.72 5.14 5.49
N ALA A 94 15.37 4.74 6.59
CA ALA A 94 15.03 5.29 7.90
C ALA A 94 15.27 6.81 7.92
N VAL A 95 14.35 7.56 8.53
CA VAL A 95 14.53 8.99 8.77
C VAL A 95 15.78 9.20 9.64
N GLY A 96 16.63 10.15 9.26
CA GLY A 96 17.87 10.46 9.95
C GLY A 96 19.10 9.72 9.39
N GLU A 97 18.94 8.89 8.36
CA GLU A 97 20.07 8.37 7.59
C GLU A 97 20.80 9.51 6.86
N GLU A 98 22.07 9.75 7.22
CA GLU A 98 22.84 10.92 6.80
C GLU A 98 23.42 10.82 5.38
N LEU A 99 23.38 9.63 4.76
CA LEU A 99 23.94 9.45 3.42
C LEU A 99 23.11 10.12 2.31
N MET A 100 21.85 10.48 2.60
CA MET A 100 20.85 10.99 1.66
C MET A 100 20.01 12.11 2.30
N GLN A 101 19.34 12.92 1.48
CA GLN A 101 18.32 13.84 1.98
C GLN A 101 16.97 13.11 2.05
N ASN A 102 16.31 13.15 3.22
CA ASN A 102 15.01 12.51 3.42
C ASN A 102 13.83 13.38 2.94
N THR A 103 12.79 12.74 2.44
CA THR A 103 11.43 13.30 2.37
C THR A 103 10.75 13.28 3.75
N ASN A 104 9.50 13.74 3.82
CA ASN A 104 8.60 13.37 4.91
C ASN A 104 8.46 11.83 4.94
N PRO A 105 8.30 11.22 6.12
CA PRO A 105 8.06 9.79 6.21
C PRO A 105 6.69 9.45 5.61
N TYR A 106 6.62 8.36 4.85
CA TYR A 106 5.39 7.87 4.22
C TYR A 106 4.83 6.63 4.91
N TYR A 107 5.58 6.01 5.82
CA TYR A 107 5.05 5.09 6.83
C TYR A 107 5.96 5.01 8.05
N ARG A 108 5.43 4.44 9.12
CA ARG A 108 6.21 3.98 10.27
C ARG A 108 5.94 2.48 10.44
N SER A 109 6.97 1.74 10.79
CA SER A 109 6.86 0.30 11.07
C SER A 109 7.71 -0.04 12.29
N THR A 110 7.60 -1.27 12.76
CA THR A 110 8.36 -1.78 13.90
C THR A 110 9.00 -3.13 13.61
N TYR A 111 9.97 -3.55 14.42
CA TYR A 111 10.38 -4.94 14.52
C TYR A 111 9.24 -5.81 15.05
N ALA A 112 9.16 -7.06 14.59
CA ALA A 112 8.14 -8.01 15.00
C ALA A 112 8.78 -9.32 15.46
N LEU A 113 8.18 -9.90 16.51
CA LEU A 113 8.41 -11.27 16.94
C LEU A 113 7.53 -12.21 16.11
N ILE A 114 8.11 -13.31 15.64
CA ILE A 114 7.43 -14.32 14.83
C ILE A 114 7.61 -15.67 15.51
N TYR A 115 6.53 -16.44 15.62
CA TYR A 115 6.56 -17.82 16.13
C TYR A 115 5.41 -18.62 15.50
N ARG A 116 5.48 -19.95 15.55
CA ARG A 116 4.37 -20.80 15.10
C ARG A 116 3.21 -20.72 16.09
N LYS A 117 1.97 -20.63 15.61
CA LYS A 117 0.79 -20.57 16.50
C LYS A 117 0.60 -21.81 17.37
N ASP A 118 1.23 -22.93 17.03
CA ASP A 118 1.19 -24.19 17.76
C ASP A 118 2.42 -24.43 18.65
N SER A 119 3.33 -23.46 18.80
CA SER A 119 4.54 -23.62 19.63
C SER A 119 4.30 -23.50 21.13
N GLY A 120 3.12 -23.01 21.56
CA GLY A 120 2.85 -22.69 22.96
C GLY A 120 3.41 -21.33 23.41
N ILE A 121 4.11 -20.59 22.53
CA ILE A 121 4.54 -19.21 22.80
C ILE A 121 3.33 -18.28 22.76
N THR A 122 3.19 -17.42 23.78
CA THR A 122 2.12 -16.42 23.88
C THR A 122 2.65 -14.98 23.94
N ALA A 123 3.94 -14.82 23.68
CA ALA A 123 4.68 -13.60 23.90
C ALA A 123 4.11 -12.39 23.14
N LYS A 124 3.99 -11.28 23.88
CA LYS A 124 3.66 -9.94 23.35
C LYS A 124 4.82 -8.96 23.44
N THR A 125 5.81 -9.26 24.27
CA THR A 125 7.04 -8.50 24.50
C THR A 125 8.20 -9.48 24.67
N LEU A 126 9.44 -8.99 24.61
CA LEU A 126 10.63 -9.84 24.83
C LEU A 126 10.82 -10.27 26.29
N ALA A 127 10.09 -9.63 27.23
CA ALA A 127 10.10 -10.00 28.64
C ALA A 127 9.21 -11.23 28.97
N ASP A 128 8.43 -11.73 28.00
CA ASP A 128 7.48 -12.81 28.25
C ASP A 128 8.20 -14.11 28.66
N PRO A 129 7.80 -14.76 29.78
CA PRO A 129 8.43 -16.00 30.24
C PRO A 129 8.39 -17.16 29.23
N SER A 130 7.41 -17.17 28.30
CA SER A 130 7.31 -18.20 27.27
C SER A 130 8.48 -18.20 26.26
N LEU A 131 9.28 -17.12 26.23
CA LEU A 131 10.50 -17.03 25.42
C LEU A 131 11.74 -17.60 26.11
N GLN A 132 11.67 -17.94 27.39
CA GLN A 132 12.83 -18.42 28.13
C GLN A 132 13.26 -19.81 27.65
N GLY A 133 14.53 -19.93 27.25
CA GLY A 133 15.09 -21.16 26.68
C GLY A 133 14.82 -21.36 25.18
N ALA A 134 13.91 -20.60 24.59
CA ALA A 134 13.59 -20.68 23.17
C ALA A 134 14.81 -20.35 22.30
N ARG A 135 15.00 -21.08 21.20
CA ARG A 135 16.01 -20.76 20.17
C ARG A 135 15.45 -19.68 19.26
N ILE A 136 15.96 -18.46 19.38
CA ILE A 136 15.39 -17.29 18.72
C ILE A 136 16.32 -16.78 17.61
N GLY A 137 15.79 -16.75 16.39
CA GLY A 137 16.44 -16.15 15.23
C GLY A 137 16.48 -14.62 15.30
N VAL A 138 17.64 -14.01 15.02
CA VAL A 138 17.78 -12.56 14.97
C VAL A 138 18.81 -12.13 13.94
N VAL A 139 18.54 -11.06 13.20
CA VAL A 139 19.54 -10.48 12.31
C VAL A 139 20.59 -9.76 13.16
N ALA A 140 21.85 -10.16 13.03
CA ALA A 140 22.95 -9.64 13.82
C ALA A 140 23.13 -8.13 13.62
N ARG A 141 23.56 -7.44 14.69
CA ARG A 141 23.81 -5.98 14.71
C ARG A 141 22.56 -5.12 14.44
N THR A 142 21.38 -5.65 14.72
CA THR A 142 20.13 -4.88 14.73
C THR A 142 19.67 -4.62 16.17
N PRO A 143 18.81 -3.61 16.43
CA PRO A 143 18.34 -3.29 17.79
C PRO A 143 17.81 -4.49 18.59
N PRO A 144 17.07 -5.46 18.00
CA PRO A 144 16.66 -6.66 18.71
C PRO A 144 17.80 -7.47 19.33
N SER A 145 18.95 -7.56 18.67
CA SER A 145 20.08 -8.35 19.17
C SER A 145 20.60 -7.86 20.53
N GLU A 146 20.55 -6.55 20.77
CA GLU A 146 20.92 -5.95 22.06
C GLU A 146 19.80 -6.10 23.11
N ALA A 147 18.54 -5.95 22.69
CA ALA A 147 17.40 -6.06 23.59
C ALA A 147 17.23 -7.48 24.15
N MET A 148 17.45 -8.51 23.33
CA MET A 148 17.38 -9.90 23.76
C MET A 148 18.31 -10.19 24.95
N LEU A 149 19.52 -9.62 24.94
CA LEU A 149 20.49 -9.79 26.03
C LEU A 149 19.98 -9.22 27.35
N ARG A 150 19.23 -8.10 27.32
CA ARG A 150 18.64 -7.50 28.54
C ARG A 150 17.56 -8.37 29.17
N HIS A 151 16.88 -9.18 28.36
CA HIS A 151 15.82 -10.09 28.81
C HIS A 151 16.33 -11.51 29.10
N GLY A 152 17.65 -11.72 29.07
CA GLY A 152 18.25 -13.04 29.32
C GLY A 152 18.02 -14.05 28.20
N LEU A 153 17.58 -13.61 27.02
CA LEU A 153 17.35 -14.46 25.85
C LEU A 153 18.68 -14.75 25.16
N THR A 154 19.37 -15.80 25.60
CA THR A 154 20.76 -16.11 25.20
C THR A 154 20.91 -17.22 24.15
N ASN A 155 19.84 -17.97 23.86
CA ASN A 155 19.84 -19.03 22.84
C ASN A 155 19.53 -18.44 21.46
N LEU A 156 20.53 -17.77 20.89
CA LEU A 156 20.41 -16.97 19.66
C LEU A 156 20.76 -17.80 18.41
N GLU A 157 19.98 -17.65 17.35
CA GLU A 157 20.39 -18.03 15.98
C GLU A 157 20.67 -16.76 15.16
N PRO A 158 21.95 -16.42 14.90
CA PRO A 158 22.30 -15.17 14.23
C PRO A 158 22.19 -15.28 12.70
N TYR A 159 21.49 -14.33 12.09
CA TYR A 159 21.43 -14.15 10.64
C TYR A 159 22.25 -12.94 10.21
N GLN A 160 22.94 -13.02 9.07
CA GLN A 160 23.81 -11.95 8.60
C GLN A 160 22.99 -10.75 8.08
N LEU A 161 23.37 -9.53 8.49
CA LEU A 161 22.72 -8.29 8.02
C LEU A 161 23.23 -7.89 6.63
N ASP A 162 24.55 -7.75 6.49
CA ASP A 162 25.18 -7.34 5.23
C ASP A 162 25.44 -8.58 4.36
N THR A 163 24.51 -8.88 3.47
CA THR A 163 24.65 -9.99 2.51
C THR A 163 24.27 -9.54 1.12
N ASP A 164 24.94 -10.12 0.12
CA ASP A 164 24.52 -9.96 -1.26
C ASP A 164 23.22 -10.72 -1.48
N THR A 165 22.14 -9.97 -1.59
CA THR A 165 20.75 -10.44 -1.76
C THR A 165 20.54 -11.23 -3.05
N ARG A 166 21.49 -11.16 -4.00
CA ARG A 166 21.48 -12.03 -5.18
C ARG A 166 21.83 -13.48 -4.85
N ALA A 167 22.49 -13.72 -3.72
CA ALA A 167 22.96 -15.03 -3.29
C ALA A 167 22.28 -15.52 -2.00
N HIS A 168 21.96 -14.61 -1.08
CA HIS A 168 21.48 -14.97 0.26
C HIS A 168 20.34 -14.07 0.73
N HIS A 169 19.36 -14.66 1.43
CA HIS A 169 18.21 -13.93 2.00
C HIS A 169 18.06 -14.24 3.50
N PRO A 170 18.96 -13.78 4.38
CA PRO A 170 19.01 -14.26 5.77
C PRO A 170 17.73 -13.96 6.56
N ALA A 171 17.12 -12.80 6.37
CA ALA A 171 15.88 -12.45 7.06
C ALA A 171 14.67 -13.27 6.56
N GLN A 172 14.62 -13.62 5.28
CA GLN A 172 13.62 -14.56 4.76
C GLN A 172 13.86 -15.96 5.33
N GLN A 173 15.11 -16.42 5.31
CA GLN A 173 15.52 -17.72 5.85
C GLN A 173 15.14 -17.86 7.33
N ALA A 174 15.25 -16.80 8.13
CA ALA A 174 14.82 -16.80 9.52
C ALA A 174 13.32 -17.08 9.69
N VAL A 175 12.46 -16.57 8.78
CA VAL A 175 11.02 -16.89 8.79
C VAL A 175 10.78 -18.35 8.42
N GLU A 176 11.50 -18.85 7.41
CA GLU A 176 11.42 -20.24 6.96
C GLU A 176 11.90 -21.22 8.04
N ASP A 177 12.92 -20.85 8.81
CA ASP A 177 13.44 -21.64 9.92
C ASP A 177 12.43 -21.74 11.07
N VAL A 178 11.69 -20.67 11.37
CA VAL A 178 10.56 -20.73 12.32
C VAL A 178 9.46 -21.64 11.79
N ALA A 179 9.10 -21.51 10.51
CA ALA A 179 8.09 -22.36 9.88
C ALA A 179 8.47 -23.84 9.91
N ALA A 180 9.75 -24.14 9.68
CA ALA A 180 10.32 -25.48 9.74
C ALA A 180 10.63 -25.97 11.17
N ALA A 181 10.34 -25.17 12.20
CA ALA A 181 10.70 -25.43 13.60
C ALA A 181 12.19 -25.75 13.83
N ARG A 182 13.07 -25.11 13.04
CA ARG A 182 14.53 -25.08 13.32
C ARG A 182 14.88 -24.04 14.38
N THR A 183 14.08 -22.98 14.45
CA THR A 183 14.06 -22.00 15.53
C THR A 183 12.63 -21.93 16.10
N ASP A 184 12.51 -21.62 17.38
CA ASP A 184 11.21 -21.54 18.07
C ASP A 184 10.51 -20.20 17.77
N ALA A 185 11.30 -19.15 17.57
CA ALA A 185 10.85 -17.82 17.19
C ALA A 185 11.92 -17.07 16.39
N ALA A 186 11.56 -15.92 15.81
CA ALA A 186 12.49 -14.98 15.23
C ALA A 186 12.07 -13.52 15.48
N ILE A 187 13.02 -12.60 15.60
CA ILE A 187 12.75 -11.15 15.67
C ILE A 187 13.32 -10.48 14.43
N LEU A 188 12.43 -9.94 13.60
CA LEU A 188 12.77 -9.42 12.27
C LEU A 188 12.12 -8.06 12.03
N TRP A 189 12.62 -7.34 11.04
CA TRP A 189 12.00 -6.08 10.62
C TRP A 189 10.58 -6.33 10.07
N GLY A 190 9.61 -5.53 10.52
CA GLY A 190 8.19 -5.76 10.31
C GLY A 190 7.73 -6.06 8.88
N PRO A 191 8.15 -5.30 7.86
CA PRO A 191 7.79 -5.57 6.46
C PRO A 191 8.18 -6.98 6.02
N ILE A 192 9.40 -7.44 6.37
CA ILE A 192 9.89 -8.78 6.05
C ILE A 192 9.08 -9.82 6.82
N ALA A 193 8.92 -9.61 8.13
CA ALA A 193 8.20 -10.49 9.02
C ALA A 193 6.77 -10.77 8.53
N GLY A 194 6.00 -9.72 8.29
CA GLY A 194 4.61 -9.82 7.88
C GLY A 194 4.45 -10.49 6.51
N TYR A 195 5.24 -10.06 5.52
CA TYR A 195 5.12 -10.56 4.15
C TYR A 195 5.42 -12.06 4.03
N PHE A 196 6.54 -12.51 4.59
CA PHE A 196 6.97 -13.90 4.45
C PHE A 196 6.20 -14.83 5.38
N ALA A 197 5.79 -14.37 6.57
CA ALA A 197 4.98 -15.19 7.47
C ALA A 197 3.61 -15.52 6.87
N ALA A 198 2.96 -14.55 6.21
CA ALA A 198 1.68 -14.76 5.53
C ALA A 198 1.73 -15.77 4.37
N ARG A 199 2.94 -16.12 3.90
CA ARG A 199 3.19 -17.04 2.78
C ARG A 199 3.65 -18.43 3.23
N GLN A 200 3.77 -18.66 4.54
CA GLN A 200 4.15 -19.97 5.05
C GLN A 200 2.96 -20.94 5.04
N PRO A 201 3.20 -22.23 4.79
CA PRO A 201 2.14 -23.25 4.87
C PRO A 201 1.68 -23.51 6.30
N VAL A 202 2.50 -23.17 7.30
CA VAL A 202 2.17 -23.27 8.72
C VAL A 202 1.71 -21.91 9.27
N PRO A 203 0.65 -21.85 10.09
CA PRO A 203 0.20 -20.60 10.67
C PRO A 203 1.24 -19.99 11.62
N LEU A 204 1.84 -18.88 11.21
CA LEU A 204 2.72 -18.09 12.06
C LEU A 204 1.95 -16.92 12.71
N ALA A 205 2.29 -16.62 13.96
CA ALA A 205 1.95 -15.37 14.60
C ALA A 205 3.02 -14.33 14.25
N VAL A 206 2.59 -13.10 13.94
CA VAL A 206 3.48 -11.94 13.79
C VAL A 206 3.04 -10.91 14.82
N VAL A 207 3.91 -10.63 15.78
CA VAL A 207 3.65 -9.78 16.93
C VAL A 207 4.54 -8.55 16.85
N PRO A 208 4.02 -7.41 16.38
CA PRO A 208 4.74 -6.14 16.37
C PRO A 208 5.19 -5.74 17.77
N LEU A 209 6.48 -5.46 17.95
CA LEU A 209 7.07 -5.10 19.23
C LEU A 209 6.99 -3.58 19.43
N ARG A 210 6.35 -3.13 20.50
CA ARG A 210 6.01 -1.71 20.71
C ARG A 210 6.74 -1.08 21.89
N ASP A 211 6.87 -1.84 22.98
CA ASP A 211 7.17 -1.34 24.32
C ASP A 211 8.43 -1.99 24.92
N GLU A 212 9.47 -2.18 24.11
CA GLU A 212 10.73 -2.75 24.59
C GLU A 212 11.53 -1.68 25.37
N PRO A 213 11.74 -1.82 26.70
CA PRO A 213 12.42 -0.81 27.49
C PRO A 213 13.89 -0.66 27.07
N GLY A 214 14.35 0.57 26.81
CA GLY A 214 15.75 0.86 26.47
C GLY A 214 15.96 2.03 25.50
N THR A 215 17.21 2.21 25.05
CA THR A 215 17.68 3.39 24.30
C THR A 215 17.50 3.33 22.79
N SER A 216 17.36 2.14 22.19
CA SER A 216 17.19 2.01 20.73
C SER A 216 15.73 1.70 20.38
N PRO A 217 15.02 2.59 19.66
CA PRO A 217 13.63 2.37 19.31
C PRO A 217 13.50 1.19 18.33
N PHE A 218 12.51 0.34 18.55
CA PHE A 218 12.16 -0.73 17.61
C PHE A 218 11.32 -0.20 16.43
N GLN A 219 10.86 1.05 16.55
CA GLN A 219 10.02 1.71 15.57
C GLN A 219 10.83 2.69 14.73
N TYR A 220 10.66 2.60 13.42
CA TYR A 220 11.34 3.48 12.48
C TYR A 220 10.33 4.13 11.55
N MET A 221 10.52 5.43 11.35
CA MET A 221 9.85 6.17 10.29
C MET A 221 10.63 5.95 9.00
N ILE A 222 9.94 5.58 7.94
CA ILE A 222 10.54 5.32 6.63
C ILE A 222 10.14 6.44 5.68
N SER A 223 11.15 6.99 5.03
CA SER A 223 11.08 8.09 4.08
C SER A 223 11.71 7.67 2.76
N MET A 224 11.47 8.45 1.70
CA MET A 224 12.22 8.32 0.46
C MET A 224 13.54 9.09 0.59
N GLY A 225 14.57 8.61 -0.09
CA GLY A 225 15.90 9.21 -0.11
C GLY A 225 16.22 9.83 -1.48
N ILE A 226 16.67 11.08 -1.48
CA ILE A 226 17.14 11.80 -2.66
C ILE A 226 18.55 12.37 -2.41
N ARG A 227 19.18 12.96 -3.44
CA ARG A 227 20.48 13.60 -3.22
C ARG A 227 20.31 14.88 -2.41
N PRO A 228 21.37 15.35 -1.73
CA PRO A 228 21.38 16.71 -1.17
C PRO A 228 21.08 17.76 -2.24
N ASP A 229 20.54 18.89 -1.79
CA ASP A 229 20.30 20.09 -2.60
C ASP A 229 19.29 19.91 -3.76
N GLU A 230 18.29 19.04 -3.60
CA GLU A 230 17.18 18.85 -4.55
C GLU A 230 15.81 19.31 -3.99
N PRO A 231 15.63 20.60 -3.63
CA PRO A 231 14.46 21.09 -2.87
C PRO A 231 13.13 20.94 -3.61
N ASP A 232 13.10 21.20 -4.92
CA ASP A 232 11.88 21.10 -5.73
C ASP A 232 11.43 19.63 -5.86
N TRP A 233 12.38 18.72 -6.03
CA TRP A 233 12.10 17.29 -6.09
C TRP A 233 11.58 16.78 -4.75
N ARG A 234 12.21 17.18 -3.64
CA ARG A 234 11.74 16.89 -2.28
C ARG A 234 10.32 17.41 -2.05
N HIS A 235 10.03 18.65 -2.47
CA HIS A 235 8.72 19.26 -2.29
C HIS A 235 7.65 18.50 -3.08
N TRP A 236 7.95 18.13 -4.34
CA TRP A 236 7.05 17.34 -5.16
C TRP A 236 6.76 15.98 -4.53
N LEU A 237 7.81 15.26 -4.08
CA LEU A 237 7.67 13.95 -3.41
C LEU A 237 6.85 14.05 -2.12
N ASN A 238 7.09 15.08 -1.30
CA ASN A 238 6.29 15.34 -0.11
C ASN A 238 4.81 15.57 -0.46
N GLY A 239 4.54 16.33 -1.53
CA GLY A 239 3.18 16.51 -2.05
C GLY A 239 2.56 15.20 -2.54
N PHE A 240 3.33 14.36 -3.24
CA PHE A 240 2.90 13.04 -3.70
C PHE A 240 2.53 12.15 -2.50
N ILE A 241 3.38 12.08 -1.48
CA ILE A 241 3.12 11.29 -0.26
C ILE A 241 1.78 11.69 0.35
N VAL A 242 1.54 13.00 0.54
CA VAL A 242 0.27 13.50 1.08
C VAL A 242 -0.91 13.14 0.19
N ARG A 243 -0.81 13.34 -1.13
CA ARG A 243 -1.91 13.07 -2.07
C ARG A 243 -2.23 11.57 -2.20
N ARG A 244 -1.21 10.71 -2.10
CA ARG A 244 -1.31 9.27 -2.35
C ARG A 244 -1.18 8.41 -1.10
N GLN A 245 -1.24 9.00 0.10
CA GLN A 245 -1.07 8.27 1.36
C GLN A 245 -1.99 7.06 1.47
N GLY A 246 -3.27 7.21 1.09
CA GLY A 246 -4.22 6.08 1.10
C GLY A 246 -3.85 4.94 0.15
N ASP A 247 -3.30 5.25 -1.03
CA ASP A 247 -2.80 4.22 -1.96
C ASP A 247 -1.53 3.54 -1.43
N ILE A 248 -0.63 4.32 -0.81
CA ILE A 248 0.60 3.82 -0.21
C ILE A 248 0.28 2.89 0.96
N ASP A 249 -0.59 3.32 1.88
CA ASP A 249 -1.04 2.54 3.03
C ASP A 249 -1.70 1.23 2.59
N ARG A 250 -2.52 1.29 1.53
CA ARG A 250 -3.13 0.09 0.93
C ARG A 250 -2.07 -0.86 0.40
N ILE A 251 -1.11 -0.38 -0.39
CA ILE A 251 -0.01 -1.21 -0.89
C ILE A 251 0.75 -1.84 0.28
N LEU A 252 1.12 -1.07 1.31
CA LEU A 252 1.84 -1.60 2.46
C LEU A 252 1.02 -2.67 3.21
N THR A 253 -0.29 -2.46 3.35
CA THR A 253 -1.19 -3.43 4.00
C THR A 253 -1.35 -4.72 3.18
N GLU A 254 -1.44 -4.63 1.85
CA GLU A 254 -1.46 -5.81 0.96
C GLU A 254 -0.19 -6.68 1.08
N TYR A 255 0.94 -6.09 1.50
CA TYR A 255 2.19 -6.80 1.77
C TYR A 255 2.35 -7.18 3.24
N HIS A 256 1.30 -7.03 4.06
CA HIS A 256 1.28 -7.32 5.49
C HIS A 256 2.33 -6.52 6.29
N VAL A 257 2.68 -5.31 5.84
CA VAL A 257 3.57 -4.44 6.60
C VAL A 257 2.86 -3.98 7.88
N PRO A 258 3.43 -4.19 9.09
CA PRO A 258 2.85 -3.70 10.33
C PRO A 258 3.05 -2.19 10.42
N LEU A 259 2.00 -1.44 10.10
CA LEU A 259 2.01 0.02 10.14
C LEU A 259 1.84 0.51 11.58
N ALA A 260 2.67 1.46 11.97
CA ALA A 260 2.60 2.11 13.27
C ALA A 260 2.07 3.55 13.16
N GLU A 261 1.22 3.97 14.09
CA GLU A 261 0.76 5.35 14.22
C GLU A 261 1.81 6.20 14.96
N ALA A 262 1.57 7.52 15.00
CA ALA A 262 2.47 8.47 15.66
C ALA A 262 2.59 8.24 17.18
N ASP A 263 1.55 7.72 17.83
CA ASP A 263 1.53 7.35 19.25
C ASP A 263 2.17 5.98 19.53
N GLY A 264 2.81 5.37 18.54
CA GLY A 264 3.38 4.03 18.63
C GLY A 264 2.33 2.92 18.64
N THR A 265 1.04 3.27 18.59
CA THR A 265 -0.02 2.61 17.84
C THR A 265 0.41 1.56 16.84
N ILE A 266 -0.02 0.29 16.87
CA ILE A 266 0.04 -0.49 15.62
C ILE A 266 -1.33 -0.38 14.99
N ARG A 267 -1.37 0.18 13.77
CA ARG A 267 -2.57 0.24 12.96
C ARG A 267 -3.03 -1.19 12.75
N ALA A 268 -4.07 -1.57 13.49
CA ALA A 268 -4.63 -2.89 13.38
C ALA A 268 -5.09 -3.09 11.94
N ALA A 269 -4.62 -4.15 11.27
CA ALA A 269 -5.30 -4.65 10.10
C ALA A 269 -6.74 -4.90 10.52
N VAL A 270 -7.68 -4.18 9.92
CA VAL A 270 -9.09 -4.32 10.25
C VAL A 270 -9.45 -5.79 9.99
N PRO A 271 -9.78 -6.58 11.04
CA PRO A 271 -10.00 -8.01 10.85
C PRO A 271 -11.25 -8.20 9.99
N GLU A 272 -11.22 -9.20 9.10
CA GLU A 272 -12.42 -9.62 8.39
C GLU A 272 -13.41 -10.19 9.40
N PRO A 273 -14.62 -9.60 9.54
CA PRO A 273 -15.62 -10.13 10.46
C PRO A 273 -16.23 -11.43 9.91
N ASP A 274 -16.63 -12.33 10.80
CA ASP A 274 -17.37 -13.55 10.43
C ASP A 274 -18.69 -13.20 9.73
N GLY A 275 -19.37 -12.15 10.18
CA GLY A 275 -20.64 -11.64 9.63
C GLY A 275 -20.47 -10.45 8.68
N TYR A 276 -21.54 -9.67 8.52
CA TYR A 276 -21.51 -8.38 7.83
C TYR A 276 -21.22 -7.25 8.83
N ARG A 277 -20.57 -6.17 8.39
CA ARG A 277 -20.43 -4.95 9.20
C ARG A 277 -21.81 -4.31 9.38
N MET A 278 -22.17 -3.99 10.62
CA MET A 278 -23.50 -3.48 10.97
C MET A 278 -23.60 -1.96 11.14
N ALA A 279 -22.47 -1.28 11.35
CA ALA A 279 -22.38 0.16 11.60
C ALA A 279 -21.05 0.75 11.12
N ASP A 280 -20.88 2.07 11.22
CA ASP A 280 -19.65 2.80 10.85
C ASP A 280 -19.15 2.48 9.44
N TYR A 281 -20.06 2.53 8.47
CA TYR A 281 -19.76 2.08 7.12
C TYR A 281 -18.68 2.90 6.40
N ARG A 282 -18.39 4.11 6.90
CA ARG A 282 -17.31 5.00 6.47
C ARG A 282 -16.14 4.89 7.43
N SER A 283 -15.43 3.76 7.37
CA SER A 283 -14.26 3.49 8.21
C SER A 283 -13.30 2.53 7.48
N PRO A 284 -12.03 2.45 7.91
CA PRO A 284 -11.06 1.55 7.29
C PRO A 284 -11.63 0.13 7.16
N THR A 285 -11.40 -0.48 6.01
CA THR A 285 -11.87 -1.84 5.67
C THR A 285 -10.72 -2.83 5.75
N PRO A 286 -11.00 -4.15 5.86
CA PRO A 286 -9.95 -5.17 5.78
C PRO A 286 -9.18 -5.08 4.46
N PRO A 287 -7.90 -5.49 4.42
CA PRO A 287 -7.13 -5.47 3.17
C PRO A 287 -7.62 -6.47 2.12
N SER A 288 -8.41 -7.46 2.54
CA SER A 288 -8.93 -8.54 1.71
C SER A 288 -10.39 -8.85 2.02
N LEU A 289 -10.98 -9.70 1.18
CA LEU A 289 -12.30 -10.28 1.41
C LEU A 289 -12.26 -11.76 1.02
N GLY A 290 -12.03 -12.65 1.99
CA GLY A 290 -12.04 -14.10 1.79
C GLY A 290 -11.31 -14.55 0.51
N SER A 291 -12.03 -15.25 -0.37
CA SER A 291 -11.52 -15.67 -1.69
C SER A 291 -11.81 -14.70 -2.84
N ALA A 292 -12.43 -13.55 -2.58
CA ALA A 292 -12.61 -12.52 -3.60
C ALA A 292 -11.26 -11.90 -3.99
N GLY A 293 -11.10 -11.58 -5.26
CA GLY A 293 -9.92 -10.84 -5.72
C GLY A 293 -9.99 -9.39 -5.25
N THR A 294 -9.08 -8.91 -4.42
CA THR A 294 -8.91 -7.47 -4.19
C THR A 294 -8.18 -6.87 -5.39
N VAL A 295 -8.77 -5.87 -6.04
CA VAL A 295 -8.28 -5.33 -7.33
C VAL A 295 -7.99 -3.84 -7.26
N GLY A 296 -7.06 -3.34 -8.09
CA GLY A 296 -6.75 -1.91 -8.23
C GLY A 296 -7.38 -1.26 -9.49
N PRO A 297 -7.23 0.06 -9.69
CA PRO A 297 -7.87 0.78 -10.81
C PRO A 297 -7.55 0.19 -12.19
N ALA A 298 -6.29 -0.21 -12.43
CA ALA A 298 -5.87 -0.82 -13.70
C ALA A 298 -6.48 -2.21 -13.91
N ASP A 299 -6.66 -2.98 -12.83
CA ASP A 299 -7.30 -4.29 -12.86
C ASP A 299 -8.80 -4.16 -13.17
N VAL A 300 -9.47 -3.16 -12.57
CA VAL A 300 -10.88 -2.85 -12.84
C VAL A 300 -11.08 -2.55 -14.32
N GLU A 301 -10.22 -1.72 -14.93
CA GLU A 301 -10.30 -1.41 -16.35
C GLU A 301 -10.08 -2.66 -17.23
N ARG A 302 -9.09 -3.50 -16.88
CA ARG A 302 -8.83 -4.76 -17.58
C ARG A 302 -10.01 -5.72 -17.49
N LEU A 303 -10.60 -5.85 -16.29
CA LEU A 303 -11.77 -6.70 -16.04
C LEU A 303 -13.00 -6.17 -16.77
N ALA A 304 -13.24 -4.87 -16.76
CA ALA A 304 -14.33 -4.23 -17.50
C ALA A 304 -14.22 -4.52 -19.00
N LYS A 305 -13.04 -4.36 -19.59
CA LYS A 305 -12.77 -4.70 -21.01
C LYS A 305 -12.97 -6.19 -21.30
N ALA A 306 -12.73 -7.06 -20.32
CA ALA A 306 -12.98 -8.50 -20.42
C ALA A 306 -14.46 -8.88 -20.15
N GLY A 307 -15.35 -7.91 -19.95
CA GLY A 307 -16.79 -8.14 -19.78
C GLY A 307 -17.26 -8.31 -18.33
N ALA A 308 -16.44 -7.94 -17.34
CA ALA A 308 -16.86 -7.91 -15.94
C ALA A 308 -17.98 -6.90 -15.72
N VAL A 309 -18.93 -7.24 -14.85
CA VAL A 309 -20.00 -6.34 -14.42
C VAL A 309 -19.50 -5.48 -13.26
N LEU A 310 -19.55 -4.16 -13.44
CA LEU A 310 -19.13 -3.19 -12.42
C LEU A 310 -20.33 -2.80 -11.56
N ILE A 311 -20.28 -3.10 -10.26
CA ILE A 311 -21.37 -2.90 -9.30
C ILE A 311 -20.96 -1.81 -8.31
N ASP A 312 -21.58 -0.65 -8.43
CA ASP A 312 -21.45 0.46 -7.49
C ASP A 312 -22.51 0.32 -6.39
N VAL A 313 -22.09 0.30 -5.13
CA VAL A 313 -22.99 0.16 -3.98
C VAL A 313 -23.00 1.38 -3.06
N LEU A 314 -22.49 2.53 -3.52
CA LEU A 314 -22.54 3.78 -2.74
C LEU A 314 -24.00 4.06 -2.32
N PRO A 315 -24.27 4.35 -1.04
CA PRO A 315 -25.63 4.61 -0.59
C PRO A 315 -26.13 5.93 -1.18
N THR A 316 -27.45 6.04 -1.31
CA THR A 316 -28.07 7.33 -1.64
C THR A 316 -27.73 8.37 -0.57
N PRO A 317 -27.32 9.60 -0.94
CA PRO A 317 -27.00 10.63 0.03
C PRO A 317 -28.24 10.94 0.89
N PRO A 318 -28.10 11.00 2.22
CA PRO A 318 -29.22 11.31 3.09
C PRO A 318 -29.75 12.71 2.82
N LYS A 319 -31.06 12.91 3.01
CA LYS A 319 -31.66 14.25 2.98
C LYS A 319 -31.02 15.08 4.11
N PRO A 320 -30.54 16.31 3.84
CA PRO A 320 -30.00 17.18 4.87
C PRO A 320 -31.02 17.52 5.97
N ASP A 321 -30.54 17.59 7.21
CA ASP A 321 -31.34 18.06 8.35
C ASP A 321 -31.70 19.55 8.22
N GLY A 322 -32.81 19.96 8.82
CA GLY A 322 -33.22 21.38 8.85
C GLY A 322 -33.85 21.92 7.57
N LEU A 323 -34.09 21.07 6.55
CA LEU A 323 -34.89 21.46 5.39
C LEU A 323 -36.35 21.68 5.79
N SER A 324 -36.91 22.83 5.40
CA SER A 324 -38.33 23.13 5.62
C SER A 324 -39.23 22.12 4.90
N ALA A 325 -40.47 21.93 5.38
CA ALA A 325 -41.43 21.04 4.75
C ALA A 325 -41.75 21.40 3.27
N GLN A 326 -41.46 22.63 2.86
CA GLN A 326 -41.69 23.15 1.51
C GLN A 326 -40.44 23.02 0.61
N SER A 327 -39.29 22.68 1.17
CA SER A 327 -38.02 22.57 0.43
C SER A 327 -37.95 21.25 -0.32
N ARG A 328 -37.84 21.32 -1.65
CA ARG A 328 -37.56 20.15 -2.50
C ARG A 328 -36.07 19.81 -2.42
N TRP A 329 -35.76 18.63 -1.88
CA TRP A 329 -34.41 18.07 -1.92
C TRP A 329 -34.17 17.37 -3.26
N VAL A 330 -33.12 17.77 -3.98
CA VAL A 330 -32.63 17.08 -5.18
C VAL A 330 -31.21 16.64 -4.85
N PRO A 331 -30.94 15.33 -4.73
CA PRO A 331 -29.59 14.87 -4.45
C PRO A 331 -28.64 15.24 -5.59
N PRO A 332 -27.35 15.46 -5.30
CA PRO A 332 -26.36 15.67 -6.35
C PRO A 332 -26.32 14.46 -7.30
N PRO A 333 -25.99 14.66 -8.59
CA PRO A 333 -25.82 13.56 -9.53
C PRO A 333 -24.80 12.54 -9.00
N HIS A 334 -25.15 11.25 -9.09
CA HIS A 334 -24.25 10.18 -8.68
C HIS A 334 -23.16 9.97 -9.73
N ARG A 335 -21.90 10.04 -9.32
CA ARG A 335 -20.72 9.96 -10.19
C ARG A 335 -20.01 8.64 -9.96
N SER A 336 -19.91 7.82 -11.00
CA SER A 336 -19.37 6.46 -10.92
C SER A 336 -18.45 6.11 -12.10
N LEU A 337 -17.92 4.90 -12.11
CA LEU A 337 -17.06 4.40 -13.18
C LEU A 337 -17.86 4.25 -14.49
N PRO A 338 -17.24 4.48 -15.66
CA PRO A 338 -17.88 4.20 -16.95
C PRO A 338 -18.39 2.75 -17.04
N GLY A 339 -19.68 2.58 -17.36
CA GLY A 339 -20.32 1.26 -17.47
C GLY A 339 -20.71 0.61 -16.14
N ALA A 340 -20.64 1.33 -15.01
CA ALA A 340 -21.10 0.83 -13.72
C ALA A 340 -22.62 0.83 -13.58
N HIS A 341 -23.11 -0.16 -12.85
CA HIS A 341 -24.50 -0.32 -12.44
C HIS A 341 -24.64 0.07 -10.97
N TRP A 342 -25.45 1.10 -10.69
CA TRP A 342 -25.59 1.63 -9.33
C TRP A 342 -26.73 0.92 -8.58
N LEU A 343 -26.36 0.15 -7.56
CA LEU A 343 -27.25 -0.56 -6.65
C LEU A 343 -27.17 0.08 -5.25
N PRO A 344 -27.83 1.23 -5.01
CA PRO A 344 -27.71 1.92 -3.74
C PRO A 344 -28.23 1.08 -2.58
N ASN A 345 -27.63 1.28 -1.40
CA ASN A 345 -28.08 0.73 -0.11
C ASN A 345 -28.02 -0.81 0.00
N VAL A 346 -27.54 -1.55 -1.02
CA VAL A 346 -27.37 -3.01 -0.94
C VAL A 346 -26.21 -3.43 -0.04
N GLY A 347 -25.35 -2.50 0.37
CA GLY A 347 -24.19 -2.77 1.22
C GLY A 347 -24.42 -2.64 2.73
N TYR A 348 -25.63 -2.28 3.19
CA TYR A 348 -25.93 -2.31 4.62
C TYR A 348 -25.75 -3.73 5.21
N GLY A 349 -25.41 -3.80 6.51
CA GLY A 349 -25.15 -5.05 7.21
C GLY A 349 -26.37 -5.96 7.23
N ALA A 350 -27.48 -5.47 7.78
CA ALA A 350 -28.80 -6.07 7.60
C ALA A 350 -29.53 -5.40 6.43
N LEU A 351 -30.07 -6.22 5.52
CA LEU A 351 -30.96 -5.78 4.46
C LEU A 351 -32.40 -6.14 4.80
N SER A 352 -33.34 -5.31 4.38
CA SER A 352 -34.75 -5.73 4.30
C SER A 352 -34.91 -6.78 3.20
N ALA A 353 -35.96 -7.60 3.28
CA ALA A 353 -36.27 -8.60 2.25
C ALA A 353 -36.40 -7.96 0.84
N GLU A 354 -36.95 -6.74 0.77
CA GLU A 354 -37.04 -5.97 -0.48
C GLU A 354 -35.66 -5.58 -1.01
N GLN A 355 -34.76 -5.07 -0.15
CA GLN A 355 -33.42 -4.64 -0.56
C GLN A 355 -32.53 -5.84 -0.94
N GLU A 356 -32.71 -6.98 -0.26
CA GLU A 356 -32.05 -8.24 -0.63
C GLU A 356 -32.55 -8.76 -1.98
N ALA A 357 -33.88 -8.75 -2.21
CA ALA A 357 -34.46 -9.13 -3.49
C ALA A 357 -34.02 -8.20 -4.62
N TYR A 358 -33.93 -6.89 -4.36
CA TYR A 358 -33.41 -5.89 -5.28
C TYR A 358 -31.97 -6.20 -5.70
N PHE A 359 -31.09 -6.50 -4.74
CA PHE A 359 -29.70 -6.85 -5.03
C PHE A 359 -29.60 -8.13 -5.85
N ARG A 360 -30.26 -9.20 -5.40
CA ARG A 360 -30.23 -10.51 -6.05
C ARG A 360 -30.75 -10.47 -7.49
N THR A 361 -31.90 -9.84 -7.70
CA THR A 361 -32.56 -9.80 -9.03
C THR A 361 -31.74 -9.00 -10.03
N ASN A 362 -31.18 -7.87 -9.61
CA ASN A 362 -30.31 -7.08 -10.48
C ASN A 362 -28.99 -7.80 -10.78
N LEU A 363 -28.35 -8.44 -9.80
CA LEU A 363 -27.15 -9.24 -10.10
C LEU A 363 -27.46 -10.36 -11.10
N GLU A 364 -28.58 -11.06 -10.95
CA GLU A 364 -29.00 -12.11 -11.88
C GLU A 364 -29.24 -11.56 -13.29
N ALA A 365 -29.94 -10.44 -13.42
CA ALA A 365 -30.18 -9.78 -14.70
C ALA A 365 -28.87 -9.31 -15.36
N LEU A 366 -28.02 -8.61 -14.62
CA LEU A 366 -26.76 -8.05 -15.13
C LEU A 366 -25.73 -9.13 -15.52
N THR A 367 -25.79 -10.29 -14.87
CA THR A 367 -24.93 -11.43 -15.20
C THR A 367 -25.55 -12.40 -16.21
N GLY A 368 -26.81 -12.21 -16.59
CA GLY A 368 -27.57 -13.18 -17.39
C GLY A 368 -27.71 -14.54 -16.68
N GLY A 369 -27.68 -14.55 -15.34
CA GLY A 369 -27.67 -15.75 -14.52
C GLY A 369 -26.31 -16.47 -14.41
N ASP A 370 -25.27 -16.02 -15.11
CA ASP A 370 -23.95 -16.65 -15.07
C ASP A 370 -23.19 -16.30 -13.78
N ARG A 371 -23.13 -17.27 -12.85
CA ARG A 371 -22.40 -17.14 -11.58
C ARG A 371 -20.88 -17.08 -11.74
N LYS A 372 -20.33 -17.42 -12.91
CA LYS A 372 -18.90 -17.32 -13.22
C LYS A 372 -18.52 -16.01 -13.87
N ARG A 373 -19.50 -15.21 -14.31
CA ARG A 373 -19.23 -13.91 -14.90
C ARG A 373 -18.55 -13.01 -13.85
N PRO A 374 -17.38 -12.39 -14.17
CA PRO A 374 -16.66 -11.58 -13.21
C PRO A 374 -17.49 -10.39 -12.73
N LEU A 375 -17.52 -10.19 -11.42
CA LEU A 375 -18.08 -9.01 -10.78
C LEU A 375 -16.95 -8.15 -10.25
N VAL A 376 -17.09 -6.83 -10.35
CA VAL A 376 -16.26 -5.86 -9.61
C VAL A 376 -17.20 -5.05 -8.73
N VAL A 377 -17.12 -5.23 -7.42
CA VAL A 377 -17.96 -4.52 -6.45
C VAL A 377 -17.16 -3.40 -5.80
N PHE A 378 -17.71 -2.18 -5.80
CA PHE A 378 -17.02 -1.00 -5.29
C PHE A 378 -17.98 0.06 -4.74
N CYS A 379 -17.40 1.08 -4.11
CA CYS A 379 -18.09 2.22 -3.51
C CYS A 379 -17.11 3.41 -3.57
N GLN A 380 -16.80 4.02 -2.43
CA GLN A 380 -15.70 4.95 -2.18
C GLN A 380 -14.63 4.26 -1.32
N PRO A 381 -13.43 4.84 -1.13
CA PRO A 381 -12.48 4.39 -0.11
C PRO A 381 -13.13 4.28 1.27
N ASP A 382 -12.62 3.40 2.12
CA ASP A 382 -13.11 3.21 3.50
C ASP A 382 -14.62 2.95 3.56
N CYS A 383 -15.14 2.16 2.61
CA CYS A 383 -16.57 1.86 2.49
C CYS A 383 -16.87 0.38 2.74
N TRP A 384 -17.27 0.06 3.97
CA TRP A 384 -17.72 -1.29 4.35
C TRP A 384 -18.94 -1.77 3.57
N MET A 385 -19.72 -0.86 2.96
CA MET A 385 -20.84 -1.26 2.12
C MET A 385 -20.38 -2.06 0.90
N SER A 386 -19.25 -1.68 0.28
CA SER A 386 -18.66 -2.46 -0.83
C SER A 386 -18.19 -3.84 -0.37
N TRP A 387 -17.55 -3.91 0.80
CA TRP A 387 -17.10 -5.17 1.38
C TRP A 387 -18.28 -6.09 1.70
N ASN A 388 -19.33 -5.57 2.36
CA ASN A 388 -20.55 -6.32 2.66
C ASN A 388 -21.25 -6.82 1.39
N ALA A 389 -21.40 -5.97 0.38
CA ALA A 389 -22.06 -6.35 -0.87
C ALA A 389 -21.28 -7.42 -1.64
N ALA A 390 -19.95 -7.31 -1.67
CA ALA A 390 -19.09 -8.31 -2.28
C ALA A 390 -19.18 -9.65 -1.55
N LYS A 391 -19.11 -9.65 -0.21
CA LYS A 391 -19.29 -10.85 0.63
C LYS A 391 -20.66 -11.50 0.38
N ARG A 392 -21.69 -10.66 0.24
CA ARG A 392 -23.05 -11.12 -0.04
C ARG A 392 -23.19 -11.73 -1.43
N ALA A 393 -22.56 -11.16 -2.45
CA ALA A 393 -22.51 -11.76 -3.79
C ALA A 393 -21.83 -13.13 -3.76
N MET A 394 -20.74 -13.29 -3.01
CA MET A 394 -20.09 -14.61 -2.82
C MET A 394 -21.03 -15.60 -2.13
N ALA A 395 -21.73 -15.17 -1.07
CA ALA A 395 -22.71 -16.01 -0.38
C ALA A 395 -23.89 -16.42 -1.27
N MET A 396 -24.21 -15.62 -2.30
CA MET A 396 -25.19 -15.95 -3.35
C MET A 396 -24.64 -16.88 -4.44
N GLY A 397 -23.39 -17.34 -4.33
CA GLY A 397 -22.78 -18.32 -5.23
C GLY A 397 -22.03 -17.75 -6.43
N TYR A 398 -21.80 -16.44 -6.50
CA TYR A 398 -20.92 -15.85 -7.52
C TYR A 398 -19.47 -16.24 -7.26
N GLN A 399 -18.79 -16.77 -8.28
CA GLN A 399 -17.48 -17.41 -8.15
C GLN A 399 -16.31 -16.48 -8.47
N ALA A 400 -16.56 -15.44 -9.29
CA ALA A 400 -15.54 -14.51 -9.77
C ALA A 400 -15.79 -13.09 -9.22
N VAL A 401 -15.95 -12.97 -7.90
CA VAL A 401 -16.14 -11.67 -7.24
C VAL A 401 -14.79 -11.00 -7.04
N ASN A 402 -14.68 -9.77 -7.53
CA ASN A 402 -13.55 -8.89 -7.29
C ASN A 402 -14.03 -7.68 -6.49
N TRP A 403 -13.32 -7.34 -5.43
CA TRP A 403 -13.63 -6.19 -4.59
C TRP A 403 -12.62 -5.08 -4.87
N TYR A 404 -13.13 -3.89 -5.20
CA TYR A 404 -12.31 -2.72 -5.48
C TYR A 404 -12.44 -1.68 -4.34
N PRO A 405 -11.57 -1.75 -3.32
CA PRO A 405 -11.68 -0.92 -2.12
C PRO A 405 -11.42 0.56 -2.36
N ALA A 406 -10.61 0.91 -3.36
CA ALA A 406 -10.26 2.32 -3.62
C ALA A 406 -11.42 3.11 -4.24
N GLY A 407 -12.43 2.41 -4.81
CA GLY A 407 -13.67 3.02 -5.25
C GLY A 407 -13.52 4.19 -6.25
N THR A 408 -14.51 5.07 -6.27
CA THR A 408 -14.58 6.24 -7.17
C THR A 408 -13.40 7.20 -7.01
N ASP A 409 -12.88 7.33 -5.79
CA ASP A 409 -11.83 8.31 -5.49
C ASP A 409 -10.47 7.77 -5.93
N GLY A 410 -10.21 6.47 -5.72
CA GLY A 410 -9.03 5.79 -6.26
C GLY A 410 -9.03 5.77 -7.79
N TRP A 411 -10.21 5.68 -8.41
CA TRP A 411 -10.37 5.78 -9.86
C TRP A 411 -9.98 7.18 -10.35
N THR A 412 -10.51 8.23 -9.71
CA THR A 412 -10.19 9.62 -10.04
C THR A 412 -8.72 9.96 -9.79
N ALA A 413 -8.16 9.49 -8.68
CA ALA A 413 -6.74 9.65 -8.33
C ALA A 413 -5.81 8.95 -9.35
N SER A 414 -6.29 7.94 -10.08
CA SER A 414 -5.57 7.33 -11.20
C SER A 414 -5.66 8.11 -12.52
N GLY A 415 -6.15 9.35 -12.48
CA GLY A 415 -6.31 10.23 -13.64
C GLY A 415 -7.47 9.85 -14.56
N ARG A 416 -8.45 9.07 -14.08
CA ARG A 416 -9.59 8.60 -14.86
C ARG A 416 -10.85 9.37 -14.52
N GLU A 417 -11.68 9.59 -15.53
CA GLU A 417 -12.92 10.33 -15.35
C GLU A 417 -14.06 9.44 -14.85
N LEU A 418 -14.92 10.02 -14.03
CA LEU A 418 -16.21 9.45 -13.64
C LEU A 418 -17.29 9.92 -14.62
N VAL A 419 -18.38 9.16 -14.71
CA VAL A 419 -19.60 9.52 -15.46
C VAL A 419 -20.79 9.56 -14.52
N THR A 420 -21.86 10.22 -14.95
CA THR A 420 -23.12 10.21 -14.19
C THR A 420 -23.85 8.89 -14.44
N VAL A 421 -24.30 8.23 -13.37
CA VAL A 421 -25.02 6.95 -13.43
C VAL A 421 -26.31 7.05 -12.62
N GLU A 422 -27.40 6.52 -13.16
CA GLU A 422 -28.70 6.42 -12.49
C GLU A 422 -28.82 5.08 -11.74
N PRO A 423 -29.63 4.99 -10.68
CA PRO A 423 -29.80 3.75 -9.95
C PRO A 423 -30.53 2.73 -10.83
N GLU A 424 -30.14 1.45 -10.71
CA GLU A 424 -30.87 0.37 -11.39
C GLU A 424 -32.33 0.33 -10.91
N PRO A 425 -33.26 -0.07 -11.79
CA PRO A 425 -34.67 -0.10 -11.45
C PRO A 425 -34.95 -1.14 -10.36
N ARG A 426 -35.88 -0.82 -9.46
CA ARG A 426 -36.43 -1.83 -8.56
C ARG A 426 -37.32 -2.79 -9.37
N PRO A 427 -37.14 -4.12 -9.25
CA PRO A 427 -38.03 -5.06 -9.90
C PRO A 427 -39.47 -4.83 -9.44
N GLU A 428 -40.42 -4.78 -10.37
CA GLU A 428 -41.83 -4.74 -9.99
C GLU A 428 -42.20 -6.00 -9.19
N PRO A 429 -43.00 -5.90 -8.12
CA PRO A 429 -43.47 -7.09 -7.42
C PRO A 429 -44.25 -7.96 -8.41
N ARG A 430 -43.78 -9.18 -8.67
CA ARG A 430 -44.51 -10.16 -9.47
C ARG A 430 -45.92 -10.28 -8.86
N ALA A 431 -46.95 -9.95 -9.64
CA ALA A 431 -48.33 -10.18 -9.26
C ALA A 431 -48.48 -11.66 -8.87
N ALA A 432 -49.03 -11.91 -7.68
CA ALA A 432 -49.38 -13.25 -7.26
C ALA A 432 -50.49 -13.75 -8.20
N ASN A 433 -50.19 -14.75 -9.02
CA ASN A 433 -51.19 -15.52 -9.76
C ASN A 433 -51.65 -16.71 -8.93
#